data_AF-A0AAV6GU74-F1
#
_entry.id   AF-A0AAV6GU74-F1
#
_cell.length_a   1.000
_cell.length_b   1.000
_cell.length_c   1.000
_cell.angle_alpha   90.00
_cell.angle_beta   90.00
_cell.angle_gamma   90.00
#
_symmetry.space_group_name_H-M   'P 1'
#
loop_
_entity.id
_entity.type
_entity.pdbx_description
1 polymer ?
#
loop_
_entity_poly.entity_id
_entity_poly.type
_entity_poly.pdbx_seq_one_letter_code
_entity_poly.pdbx_strand_id
1 'polypeptide(L)'
;MDLTFSLRRREVVEDQPMVMVIQNRWPALFFKEQIGEEFFRITNKNLLGTFRAAVEKYTPKLLRLYRSRKASFGQDLEHILIKLDDETSNIIRHRQDAALRGLPIFLREEPGKLFKQCLETDPDDVAVKGVAVGVLYVLEDCAVETSSPKVQNI
;
A
#
# COMPACT_ATOMS: atom_id res chain seq x y z
N MET A 1 -20.20 7.05 27.42
CA MET A 1 -19.22 7.89 26.70
C MET A 1 -19.44 7.63 25.22
N ASP A 2 -20.59 8.04 24.68
CA ASP A 2 -21.14 7.49 23.43
C ASP A 2 -21.50 8.57 22.40
N LEU A 3 -21.24 9.85 22.72
CA LEU A 3 -21.53 10.99 21.84
C LEU A 3 -20.43 11.29 20.80
N THR A 4 -19.29 10.59 20.80
CA THR A 4 -18.12 11.00 20.00
C THR A 4 -18.20 10.58 18.53
N PHE A 5 -18.69 9.38 18.21
CA PHE A 5 -18.59 8.83 16.85
C PHE A 5 -19.57 9.46 15.86
N SER A 6 -20.84 9.60 16.23
CA SER A 6 -21.88 10.17 15.36
C SER A 6 -21.63 11.65 15.08
N LEU A 7 -21.19 12.42 16.09
CA LEU A 7 -20.83 13.82 15.94
C LEU A 7 -19.59 13.99 15.06
N ARG A 8 -18.58 13.12 15.23
CA ARG A 8 -17.38 13.12 14.38
C ARG A 8 -17.71 12.83 12.92
N ARG A 9 -18.54 11.81 12.63
CA ARG A 9 -18.95 11.52 11.24
C ARG A 9 -19.73 12.67 10.64
N ARG A 10 -20.63 13.27 11.42
CA ARG A 10 -21.39 14.44 10.99
C ARG A 10 -20.46 15.58 10.59
N GLU A 11 -19.50 15.95 11.45
CA GLU A 11 -18.49 16.97 11.14
C GLU A 11 -17.69 16.63 9.87
N VAL A 12 -17.16 15.41 9.75
CA VAL A 12 -16.35 15.01 8.58
C VAL A 12 -17.15 15.04 7.28
N VAL A 13 -18.41 14.61 7.31
CA VAL A 13 -19.26 14.49 6.11
C VAL A 13 -19.93 15.81 5.74
N GLU A 14 -20.43 16.57 6.72
CA GLU A 14 -21.16 17.82 6.50
C GLU A 14 -20.22 19.02 6.36
N ASP A 15 -19.25 19.17 7.28
CA ASP A 15 -18.39 20.36 7.32
C ASP A 15 -17.17 20.24 6.40
N GLN A 16 -16.83 19.03 5.95
CA GLN A 16 -15.69 18.72 5.07
C GLN A 16 -14.40 19.50 5.43
N PRO A 17 -13.97 19.49 6.71
CA PRO A 17 -12.85 20.31 7.13
C PRO A 17 -11.53 19.83 6.51
N MET A 18 -10.54 20.72 6.42
CA MET A 18 -9.20 20.35 5.95
C MET A 18 -8.64 19.19 6.77
N VAL A 19 -7.87 18.31 6.13
CA VAL A 19 -7.27 17.10 6.77
C VAL A 19 -6.48 17.47 8.03
N MET A 20 -5.74 18.57 8.02
CA MET A 20 -5.01 19.09 9.18
C MET A 20 -5.91 19.38 10.40
N VAL A 21 -7.14 19.86 10.18
CA VAL A 21 -8.11 20.12 11.25
C VAL A 21 -8.64 18.81 11.82
N ILE A 22 -8.93 17.83 10.95
CA ILE A 22 -9.35 16.49 11.36
C ILE A 22 -8.24 15.80 12.16
N GLN A 23 -6.99 15.91 11.74
CA GLN A 23 -5.84 15.34 12.43
C GLN A 23 -5.64 15.93 13.83
N ASN A 24 -5.81 17.24 13.97
CA ASN A 24 -5.71 17.90 15.27
C ASN A 24 -6.86 17.55 16.22
N ARG A 25 -8.10 17.48 15.70
CA ARG A 25 -9.30 17.21 16.53
C ARG A 25 -9.48 15.73 16.83
N TRP A 26 -9.15 14.87 15.86
CA TRP A 26 -9.42 13.45 15.88
C TRP A 26 -8.18 12.66 15.45
N PRO A 27 -7.02 12.79 16.13
CA PRO A 27 -5.78 12.13 15.72
C PRO A 27 -5.93 10.60 15.65
N ALA A 28 -6.82 10.04 16.46
CA ALA A 28 -7.12 8.62 16.45
C ALA A 28 -7.63 8.10 15.09
N LEU A 29 -8.24 8.95 14.24
CA LEU A 29 -8.66 8.58 12.89
C LEU A 29 -7.53 8.13 11.97
N PHE A 30 -6.29 8.49 12.31
CA PHE A 30 -5.12 8.18 11.50
C PHE A 30 -4.38 6.96 12.04
N PHE A 31 -4.86 6.34 13.13
CA PHE A 31 -4.38 5.02 13.56
C PHE A 31 -5.03 3.93 12.72
N LYS A 32 -4.20 2.99 12.27
CA LYS A 32 -4.60 1.86 11.42
C LYS A 32 -5.78 1.07 12.01
N GLU A 33 -5.78 0.83 13.31
CA GLU A 33 -6.81 0.09 14.02
C GLU A 33 -8.16 0.84 13.95
N GLN A 34 -8.13 2.15 14.17
CA GLN A 34 -9.31 3.00 14.15
C GLN A 34 -9.88 3.16 12.74
N ILE A 35 -9.03 3.26 11.71
CA ILE A 35 -9.45 3.24 10.31
C ILE A 35 -10.19 1.92 10.01
N GLY A 36 -9.64 0.80 10.47
CA GLY A 36 -10.26 -0.51 10.33
C GLY A 36 -11.64 -0.59 11.00
N GLU A 37 -11.75 -0.12 12.24
CA GLU A 37 -13.01 -0.10 12.99
C GLU A 37 -14.05 0.83 12.38
N GLU A 38 -13.66 2.00 11.87
CA GLU A 38 -14.59 2.90 11.17
C GLU A 38 -15.09 2.32 9.87
N PHE A 39 -14.18 1.75 9.07
CA PHE A 39 -14.55 1.05 7.85
C PHE A 39 -15.53 -0.08 8.17
N PHE A 40 -15.28 -0.86 9.22
CA PHE A 40 -16.18 -1.91 9.68
C PHE A 40 -17.53 -1.36 10.10
N ARG A 41 -17.58 -0.29 10.90
CA ARG A 41 -18.85 0.32 11.33
C ARG A 41 -19.69 0.87 10.18
N ILE A 42 -19.07 1.40 9.12
CA ILE A 42 -19.76 1.96 7.96
C ILE A 42 -20.22 0.85 7.01
N THR A 43 -19.37 -0.13 6.75
CA THR A 43 -19.57 -1.11 5.66
C THR A 43 -19.95 -2.51 6.13
N ASN A 44 -19.86 -2.77 7.44
CA ASN A 44 -19.95 -4.08 8.09
C ASN A 44 -18.95 -5.12 7.52
N LYS A 45 -17.79 -4.65 7.02
CA LYS A 45 -16.73 -5.50 6.46
C LYS A 45 -15.41 -5.25 7.15
N ASN A 46 -14.68 -6.32 7.49
CA ASN A 46 -13.32 -6.19 8.02
C ASN A 46 -12.38 -5.79 6.88
N LEU A 47 -11.88 -4.55 6.88
CA LEU A 47 -11.08 -3.99 5.77
C LEU A 47 -9.88 -4.86 5.42
N LEU A 48 -8.95 -5.01 6.38
CA LEU A 48 -7.68 -5.70 6.15
C LEU A 48 -7.87 -7.20 5.90
N GLY A 49 -8.78 -7.84 6.63
CA GLY A 49 -9.10 -9.26 6.48
C GLY A 49 -9.71 -9.55 5.11
N THR A 50 -10.69 -8.74 4.68
CA THR A 50 -11.32 -8.88 3.35
C THR A 50 -10.30 -8.63 2.24
N PHE A 51 -9.49 -7.57 2.38
CA PHE A 51 -8.43 -7.27 1.41
C PHE A 51 -7.43 -8.43 1.28
N ARG A 52 -6.87 -8.91 2.40
CA ARG A 52 -5.91 -10.03 2.40
C ARG A 52 -6.50 -11.31 1.82
N ALA A 53 -7.73 -11.66 2.21
CA ALA A 53 -8.42 -12.84 1.67
C ALA A 53 -8.66 -12.71 0.15
N ALA A 54 -8.99 -11.51 -0.34
CA ALA A 54 -9.13 -11.27 -1.77
C ALA A 54 -7.79 -11.40 -2.50
N VAL A 55 -6.72 -10.80 -1.97
CA VAL A 55 -5.37 -10.91 -2.52
C VAL A 55 -4.96 -12.38 -2.63
N GLU A 56 -5.10 -13.16 -1.56
CA GLU A 56 -4.79 -14.59 -1.55
C GLU A 56 -5.61 -15.37 -2.58
N LYS A 57 -6.94 -15.13 -2.62
CA LYS A 57 -7.86 -15.79 -3.54
C LYS A 57 -7.56 -15.51 -5.02
N TYR A 58 -7.18 -14.29 -5.36
CA TYR A 58 -7.02 -13.85 -6.75
C TYR A 58 -5.58 -13.97 -7.27
N THR A 59 -4.57 -13.97 -6.40
CA THR A 59 -3.16 -14.13 -6.75
C THR A 59 -2.90 -15.24 -7.78
N PRO A 60 -3.30 -16.51 -7.57
CA PRO A 60 -3.00 -17.57 -8.53
C PRO A 60 -3.68 -17.36 -9.90
N LYS A 61 -4.87 -16.75 -9.92
CA LYS A 61 -5.62 -16.46 -11.15
C LYS A 61 -4.94 -15.33 -11.94
N LEU A 62 -4.51 -14.28 -11.26
CA LEU A 62 -3.79 -13.16 -11.85
C LEU A 62 -2.46 -13.63 -12.46
N LEU A 63 -1.66 -14.39 -11.71
CA LEU A 63 -0.38 -14.90 -12.21
C LEU A 63 -0.56 -15.81 -13.44
N ARG A 64 -1.63 -16.62 -13.48
CA ARG A 64 -1.96 -17.43 -14.67
C ARG A 64 -2.33 -16.54 -15.87
N LEU A 65 -3.11 -15.48 -15.64
CA LEU A 65 -3.47 -14.52 -16.69
C LEU A 65 -2.23 -13.81 -17.24
N TYR A 66 -1.33 -13.37 -16.35
CA TYR A 66 -0.09 -12.70 -16.75
C TYR A 66 0.77 -13.60 -17.62
N ARG A 67 1.00 -14.86 -17.20
CA ARG A 67 1.75 -15.84 -18.01
C ARG A 67 1.10 -16.09 -19.38
N SER A 68 -0.23 -16.15 -19.45
CA SER A 68 -0.95 -16.40 -20.72
C SER A 68 -0.89 -15.24 -21.71
N ARG A 69 -0.68 -14.01 -21.23
CA ARG A 69 -0.71 -12.79 -22.07
C ARG A 69 0.58 -11.99 -22.03
N LYS A 70 1.67 -12.55 -21.49
CA LYS A 70 2.94 -11.84 -21.27
C LYS A 70 3.48 -11.12 -22.51
N ALA A 71 3.34 -11.74 -23.68
CA ALA A 71 3.76 -11.16 -24.97
C ALA A 71 3.03 -9.84 -25.33
N SER A 72 1.83 -9.61 -24.81
CA SER A 72 1.01 -8.42 -25.12
C SER A 72 1.27 -7.22 -24.22
N PHE A 73 2.02 -7.39 -23.12
CA PHE A 73 2.25 -6.37 -22.09
C PHE A 73 3.74 -6.01 -21.93
N GLY A 74 4.58 -6.45 -22.86
CA GLY A 74 5.97 -6.01 -22.97
C GLY A 74 6.91 -6.55 -21.89
N GLN A 75 8.08 -5.90 -21.78
CA GLN A 75 9.17 -6.33 -20.90
C GLN A 75 8.85 -6.16 -19.41
N ASP A 76 7.99 -5.21 -19.04
CA ASP A 76 7.66 -4.91 -17.64
C ASP A 76 6.96 -6.09 -16.96
N LEU A 77 5.97 -6.69 -17.63
CA LEU A 77 5.26 -7.86 -17.10
C LEU A 77 6.16 -9.11 -17.12
N GLU A 78 7.01 -9.25 -18.14
CA GLU A 78 7.97 -10.35 -18.24
C GLU A 78 8.99 -10.28 -17.09
N HIS A 79 9.53 -9.10 -16.78
CA HIS A 79 10.48 -8.89 -15.69
C HIS A 79 9.88 -9.26 -14.32
N ILE A 80 8.60 -8.95 -14.08
CA ILE A 80 7.90 -9.36 -12.86
C ILE A 80 7.80 -10.88 -12.76
N LEU A 81 7.50 -11.56 -13.87
CA LEU A 81 7.38 -13.02 -13.89
C LEU A 81 8.74 -13.71 -13.73
N ILE A 82 9.81 -13.18 -14.33
CA ILE A 82 11.17 -13.69 -14.15
C ILE A 82 11.59 -13.57 -12.68
N LYS A 83 11.42 -12.38 -12.08
CA LYS A 83 11.74 -12.16 -10.66
C LYS A 83 10.92 -13.07 -9.74
N LEU A 84 9.68 -13.38 -10.11
CA LEU A 84 8.84 -14.32 -9.37
C LEU A 84 9.37 -15.76 -9.46
N ASP A 85 9.87 -16.18 -10.62
CA ASP A 85 10.33 -17.53 -10.86
C ASP A 85 11.74 -17.78 -10.26
N ASP A 86 12.58 -16.74 -10.16
CA ASP A 86 13.91 -16.79 -9.51
C ASP A 86 13.83 -16.85 -7.97
N GLU A 87 12.74 -16.34 -7.39
CA GLU A 87 12.62 -16.22 -5.95
C GLU A 87 12.19 -17.54 -5.30
N THR A 88 13.10 -18.11 -4.51
CA THR A 88 12.86 -19.37 -3.78
C THR A 88 12.48 -19.15 -2.31
N SER A 89 12.64 -17.92 -1.81
CA SER A 89 12.31 -17.55 -0.44
C SER A 89 10.88 -17.00 -0.33
N ASN A 90 10.19 -17.23 0.79
CA ASN A 90 8.82 -16.76 1.08
C ASN A 90 7.83 -16.72 -0.11
N ILE A 91 7.66 -17.88 -0.77
CA ILE A 91 6.89 -18.05 -2.01
C ILE A 91 5.51 -17.38 -1.98
N ILE A 92 4.83 -17.41 -0.83
CA ILE A 92 3.49 -16.82 -0.68
C ILE A 92 3.54 -15.30 -0.84
N ARG A 93 4.43 -14.61 -0.13
CA ARG A 93 4.55 -13.14 -0.21
C ARG A 93 4.96 -12.69 -1.60
N HIS A 94 5.94 -13.35 -2.21
CA HIS A 94 6.42 -12.97 -3.53
C HIS A 94 5.37 -13.17 -4.63
N ARG A 95 4.55 -14.23 -4.52
CA ARG A 95 3.40 -14.40 -5.43
C ARG A 95 2.37 -13.30 -5.30
N GLN A 96 2.06 -12.90 -4.06
CA GLN A 96 1.13 -11.80 -3.81
C GLN A 96 1.69 -10.46 -4.32
N ASP A 97 2.97 -10.20 -4.07
CA ASP A 97 3.66 -9.01 -4.55
C ASP A 97 3.68 -8.93 -6.09
N ALA A 98 4.09 -10.00 -6.76
CA ALA A 98 4.09 -10.08 -8.23
C ALA A 98 2.67 -9.94 -8.81
N ALA A 99 1.66 -10.54 -8.15
CA ALA A 99 0.26 -10.40 -8.57
C ALA A 99 -0.22 -8.94 -8.49
N LEU A 100 0.13 -8.23 -7.43
CA LEU A 100 -0.25 -6.83 -7.22
C LEU A 100 0.51 -5.89 -8.15
N ARG A 101 1.84 -6.05 -8.29
CA ARG A 101 2.68 -5.23 -9.19
C ARG A 101 2.32 -5.39 -10.66
N GLY A 102 1.93 -6.60 -11.08
CA GLY A 102 1.50 -6.85 -12.44
C GLY A 102 0.12 -6.29 -12.79
N LEU A 103 -0.71 -5.96 -11.79
CA LEU A 103 -2.11 -5.61 -12.02
C LEU A 103 -2.29 -4.29 -12.81
N PRO A 104 -1.63 -3.17 -12.47
CA PRO A 104 -1.74 -1.93 -13.25
C PRO A 104 -1.24 -2.13 -14.68
N ILE A 105 -0.12 -2.85 -14.84
CA ILE A 105 0.47 -3.14 -16.16
C ILE A 105 -0.54 -3.91 -17.02
N PHE A 106 -1.19 -4.93 -16.43
CA PHE A 106 -2.21 -5.72 -17.11
C PHE A 106 -3.47 -4.92 -17.45
N LEU A 107 -3.84 -3.93 -16.63
CA LEU A 107 -4.94 -3.00 -16.89
C LEU A 107 -4.55 -1.83 -17.81
N ARG A 108 -3.28 -1.74 -18.24
CA ARG A 108 -2.71 -0.61 -19.00
C ARG A 108 -2.79 0.72 -18.26
N GLU A 109 -2.72 0.66 -16.94
CA GLU A 109 -2.62 1.81 -16.05
C GLU A 109 -1.15 2.09 -15.71
N GLU A 110 -0.87 3.33 -15.33
CA GLU A 110 0.47 3.72 -14.90
C GLU A 110 0.75 3.18 -13.50
N PRO A 111 1.71 2.25 -13.31
CA PRO A 111 1.90 1.56 -12.03
C PRO A 111 2.23 2.52 -10.88
N GLY A 112 2.93 3.63 -11.16
CA GLY A 112 3.30 4.64 -10.16
C GLY A 112 2.14 5.47 -9.60
N LYS A 113 0.94 5.40 -10.21
CA LYS A 113 -0.26 6.09 -9.70
C LYS A 113 -0.99 5.32 -8.61
N LEU A 114 -0.99 3.98 -8.69
CA LEU A 114 -1.67 3.11 -7.74
C LEU A 114 -0.70 2.45 -6.76
N PHE A 115 0.51 2.10 -7.21
CA PHE A 115 1.55 1.47 -6.40
C PHE A 115 2.76 2.38 -6.28
N LYS A 116 2.91 2.98 -5.10
CA LYS A 116 4.08 3.78 -4.76
C LYS A 116 5.09 2.91 -4.04
N GLN A 117 6.36 3.09 -4.39
CA GLN A 117 7.48 2.52 -3.65
C GLN A 117 8.16 3.66 -2.91
N CYS A 118 8.44 3.44 -1.64
CA CYS A 118 9.24 4.34 -0.83
C CYS A 118 10.23 3.54 0.02
N LEU A 119 11.33 4.16 0.37
CA LEU A 119 12.25 3.69 1.38
C LEU A 119 11.66 3.99 2.77
N GLU A 120 12.08 3.23 3.78
CA GLU A 120 11.67 3.50 5.17
C GLU A 120 12.17 4.86 5.67
N THR A 121 13.29 5.35 5.13
CA THR A 121 13.86 6.67 5.44
C THR A 121 13.29 7.81 4.60
N ASP A 122 12.44 7.54 3.61
CA ASP A 122 11.84 8.60 2.80
C ASP A 122 10.86 9.42 3.64
N PRO A 123 10.88 10.76 3.55
CA PRO A 123 9.89 11.59 4.23
C PRO A 123 8.49 11.28 3.67
N ASP A 124 7.50 11.16 4.58
CA ASP A 124 6.11 10.80 4.26
C ASP A 124 5.54 11.64 3.11
N ASP A 125 5.83 12.95 3.11
CA ASP A 125 5.37 13.91 2.10
C ASP A 125 5.86 13.60 0.68
N VAL A 126 7.02 12.96 0.55
CA VAL A 126 7.59 12.54 -0.75
C VAL A 126 7.00 11.20 -1.17
N ALA A 127 6.84 10.27 -0.24
CA ALA A 127 6.29 8.94 -0.48
C ALA A 127 4.83 8.98 -1.01
N VAL A 128 3.99 9.88 -0.46
CA VAL A 128 2.56 9.95 -0.79
C VAL A 128 2.20 11.05 -1.81
N LYS A 129 3.19 11.78 -2.34
CA LYS A 129 2.93 12.92 -3.23
C LYS A 129 2.12 12.54 -4.47
N GLY A 130 0.98 13.19 -4.62
CA GLY A 130 0.12 13.10 -5.81
C GLY A 130 -0.80 11.88 -5.86
N VAL A 131 -0.95 11.12 -4.76
CA VAL A 131 -1.81 9.93 -4.69
C VAL A 131 -2.94 10.19 -3.71
N ALA A 132 -4.18 10.18 -4.21
CA ALA A 132 -5.38 10.30 -3.36
C ALA A 132 -5.66 8.99 -2.60
N VAL A 133 -5.51 7.84 -3.27
CA VAL A 133 -5.62 6.49 -2.69
C VAL A 133 -4.67 5.58 -3.46
N GLY A 134 -3.84 4.81 -2.74
CA GLY A 134 -2.91 3.87 -3.35
C GLY A 134 -2.39 2.84 -2.37
N VAL A 135 -1.64 1.87 -2.90
CA VAL A 135 -0.90 0.88 -2.12
C VAL A 135 0.54 1.35 -2.02
N LEU A 136 0.99 1.62 -0.79
CA LEU A 136 2.38 1.95 -0.51
C LEU A 136 3.15 0.67 -0.22
N TYR A 137 4.24 0.46 -0.96
CA TYR A 137 5.19 -0.61 -0.73
C TYR A 137 6.46 0.00 -0.12
N VAL A 138 6.68 -0.27 1.16
CA VAL A 138 7.88 0.17 1.88
C VAL A 138 8.98 -0.85 1.64
N LEU A 139 10.09 -0.41 1.07
CA LEU A 139 11.31 -1.18 0.94
C LEU A 139 12.15 -0.97 2.20
N GLU A 140 12.66 -2.05 2.78
CA GLU A 140 13.72 -1.94 3.78
C GLU A 140 14.95 -1.34 3.10
N ASP A 141 15.55 -0.34 3.76
CA ASP A 141 16.84 0.17 3.32
C ASP A 141 17.85 -0.99 3.40
N CYS A 142 18.44 -1.38 2.26
CA CYS A 142 19.60 -2.24 2.30
C CYS A 142 20.71 -1.47 3.04
N ALA A 143 20.82 -1.71 4.34
CA ALA A 143 21.93 -1.25 5.14
C ALA A 143 23.21 -1.93 4.63
N VAL A 144 23.84 -1.32 3.63
CA VAL A 144 25.28 -1.45 3.45
C VAL A 144 25.88 -0.57 4.54
N GLU A 145 25.99 -1.09 5.76
CA GLU A 145 26.90 -0.55 6.74
C GLU A 145 28.33 -0.76 6.22
N THR A 146 28.80 0.16 5.38
CA THR A 146 30.24 0.41 5.26
C THR A 146 30.57 1.60 6.13
N SER A 147 31.25 1.25 7.22
CA SER A 147 31.80 2.12 8.24
C SER A 147 32.56 3.33 7.69
N SER A 148 32.40 4.46 8.37
CA SER A 148 33.53 5.20 8.96
C SER A 148 32.99 6.25 9.96
N PRO A 149 33.60 6.37 11.16
CA PRO A 149 33.17 7.32 12.17
C PRO A 149 33.59 8.74 11.77
N LYS A 150 32.66 9.68 11.69
CA LYS A 150 33.00 11.10 11.75
C LYS A 150 33.00 11.53 13.21
N VAL A 151 34.20 11.59 13.77
CA VAL A 151 34.49 12.44 14.93
C VAL A 151 34.15 13.88 14.53
N GLN A 152 33.29 14.54 15.29
CA GLN A 152 33.26 16.01 15.32
C GLN A 152 33.52 16.47 16.75
N ASN A 153 34.76 16.92 16.96
CA ASN A 153 35.12 17.84 18.01
C ASN A 153 34.53 19.21 17.68
N ILE A 154 33.75 19.77 18.60
CA ILE A 154 33.96 21.02 19.39
C ILE A 154 32.62 21.33 20.06
#